data_AF-A0A1G1VZW7-F1
#
_entry.id   AF-A0A1G1VZW7-F1
#
_cell.length_a   1.000
_cell.length_b   1.000
_cell.length_c   1.000
_cell.angle_alpha   90.00
_cell.angle_beta   90.00
_cell.angle_gamma   90.00
#
_symmetry.space_group_name_H-M   'P 1'
#
loop_
_entity.id
_entity.type
_entity.pdbx_description
1 polymer ?
#
loop_
_entity_poly.entity_id
_entity_poly.type
_entity_poly.pdbx_seq_one_letter_code
_entity_poly.pdbx_strand_id
1 'polypeptide(L)'
;MNLNVACTLANNPLLSCTFDKTPTLPIISFELFVIIGTIVALFILSKISKQVLLRYFIVTIGVLIFEVFTAPMWNNFKLGWWAYVYKDVTWVLTIGWSTLILSTVTLIDKFFAKLKEWQKFGLYLILLTILVFIAESVVLGLGIRSYSPEVLNTLVGYYIFNVPIEGLYYIPVFISLVISFYKYWGFMLDKEPIIPIKRRAWLRNLAIAFIGVFFFELMIEPMVVNAKLPSWSYVYRDISFLMTGFWILIIWLSTNVVDKYLIHYDLRARFLLYLLVAGAFTLPLESWFIIHGFRVYGPSAVANFTGFNTPITNVPVEVAFAIPCYLALIISFIRCWEINLDNKR
;
A
#
# COMPACT_ATOMS: atom_id res chain seq x y z
N MET A 1 6.80 6.95 -27.36
CA MET A 1 5.91 8.12 -27.16
C MET A 1 6.72 9.15 -26.40
N ASN A 2 7.28 10.16 -27.07
CA ASN A 2 8.17 11.15 -26.47
C ASN A 2 7.35 12.18 -25.69
N LEU A 3 6.95 11.85 -24.46
CA LEU A 3 6.50 12.83 -23.47
C LEU A 3 7.73 13.52 -22.88
N ASN A 4 8.42 14.31 -23.71
CA ASN A 4 9.27 15.39 -23.21
C ASN A 4 8.35 16.49 -22.69
N VAL A 5 7.70 16.24 -21.55
CA VAL A 5 7.10 17.31 -20.76
C VAL A 5 8.27 18.02 -20.10
N ALA A 6 8.68 19.11 -20.75
CA ALA A 6 9.68 20.03 -20.26
C ALA A 6 9.21 20.68 -18.94
N CYS A 7 9.35 19.95 -17.83
CA CYS A 7 9.62 20.58 -16.52
C CYS A 7 11.13 20.88 -16.49
N THR A 8 11.60 21.70 -17.44
CA THR A 8 12.95 22.25 -17.38
C THR A 8 12.98 23.24 -16.23
N LEU A 9 13.51 22.79 -15.09
CA LEU A 9 14.23 23.56 -14.06
C LEU A 9 13.98 25.08 -14.11
N ALA A 10 12.74 25.52 -13.90
CA ALA A 10 12.50 26.90 -13.57
C ALA A 10 12.97 27.05 -12.13
N ASN A 11 13.98 27.90 -11.90
CA ASN A 11 14.58 28.23 -10.60
C ASN A 11 13.60 28.90 -9.61
N ASN A 12 12.32 28.56 -9.68
CA ASN A 12 11.26 29.11 -8.87
C ASN A 12 10.56 27.94 -8.17
N PRO A 13 10.87 27.65 -6.90
CA PRO A 13 10.28 26.54 -6.15
C PRO A 13 8.75 26.67 -5.96
N LEU A 14 8.15 27.77 -6.41
CA LEU A 14 6.71 28.04 -6.37
C LEU A 14 5.97 27.70 -7.66
N LEU A 15 6.65 27.43 -8.78
CA LEU A 15 6.03 26.93 -10.01
C LEU A 15 6.04 25.40 -9.97
N SER A 16 5.27 24.81 -9.07
CA SER A 16 4.90 23.40 -9.14
C SER A 16 4.33 23.14 -10.53
N CYS A 17 4.86 22.16 -11.27
CA CYS A 17 4.36 21.81 -12.59
C CYS A 17 2.83 21.60 -12.51
N THR A 18 2.05 22.54 -13.04
CA THR A 18 0.60 22.45 -13.05
C THR A 18 0.22 21.42 -14.08
N PHE A 19 -0.01 20.18 -13.63
CA PHE A 19 -0.49 19.12 -14.50
C PHE A 19 -1.81 19.51 -15.16
N ASP A 20 -2.01 19.06 -16.40
CA ASP A 20 -3.26 19.28 -17.13
C ASP A 20 -4.40 18.54 -16.41
N LYS A 21 -5.29 19.30 -15.79
CA LYS A 21 -6.51 18.81 -15.11
C LYS A 21 -7.76 19.03 -15.96
N THR A 22 -7.60 19.24 -17.26
CA THR A 22 -8.72 19.44 -18.18
C THR A 22 -9.30 18.10 -18.57
N PRO A 23 -10.55 17.79 -18.16
CA PRO A 23 -11.17 16.53 -18.49
C PRO A 23 -11.49 16.46 -19.98
N THR A 24 -11.18 15.31 -20.58
CA THR A 24 -11.57 14.98 -21.95
C THR A 24 -12.80 14.08 -21.93
N LEU A 25 -13.57 14.05 -23.03
CA LEU A 25 -14.77 13.21 -23.11
C LEU A 25 -14.51 11.73 -22.76
N PRO A 26 -13.44 11.06 -23.26
CA PRO A 26 -13.12 9.69 -22.87
C PRO A 26 -12.91 9.52 -21.36
N ILE A 27 -12.35 10.54 -20.69
CA ILE A 27 -12.06 10.50 -19.25
C ILE A 27 -13.33 10.70 -18.44
N ILE A 28 -14.22 11.60 -18.87
CA ILE A 28 -15.55 11.73 -18.24
C ILE A 28 -16.32 10.41 -18.36
N SER A 29 -16.27 9.75 -19.53
CA SER A 29 -16.87 8.42 -19.71
C SER A 29 -16.24 7.36 -18.79
N PHE A 30 -14.91 7.41 -18.60
CA PHE A 30 -14.20 6.54 -17.67
C PHE A 30 -14.65 6.79 -16.21
N GLU A 31 -14.70 8.05 -15.76
CA GLU A 31 -15.16 8.41 -14.41
C GLU A 31 -16.59 7.91 -14.16
N LEU A 32 -17.51 8.15 -15.09
CA LEU A 32 -18.89 7.67 -15.01
C LEU A 32 -18.96 6.13 -14.99
N PHE A 33 -18.16 5.46 -15.82
CA PHE A 33 -18.10 4.00 -15.84
C PHE A 33 -17.64 3.43 -14.49
N VAL A 34 -16.61 4.01 -13.88
CA VAL A 34 -16.11 3.57 -12.57
C VAL A 34 -17.17 3.79 -11.47
N ILE A 35 -17.85 4.95 -11.48
CA ILE A 35 -18.89 5.26 -10.50
C ILE A 35 -20.09 4.31 -10.63
N ILE A 36 -20.63 4.16 -11.85
CA ILE A 36 -21.77 3.28 -12.12
C ILE A 36 -21.40 1.83 -11.83
N GLY A 37 -20.22 1.39 -12.27
CA GLY A 37 -19.69 0.06 -11.99
C GLY A 37 -19.57 -0.22 -10.50
N THR A 38 -19.08 0.75 -9.72
CA THR A 38 -19.02 0.67 -8.26
C THR A 38 -20.40 0.51 -7.64
N ILE A 39 -21.38 1.34 -8.04
CA ILE A 39 -22.76 1.26 -7.51
C ILE A 39 -23.38 -0.11 -7.82
N VAL A 40 -23.27 -0.59 -9.06
CA VAL A 40 -23.82 -1.88 -9.49
C VAL A 40 -23.14 -3.03 -8.75
N ALA A 41 -21.81 -3.01 -8.65
CA ALA A 41 -21.05 -4.02 -7.92
C ALA A 41 -21.46 -4.07 -6.44
N LEU A 42 -21.51 -2.93 -5.75
CA LEU A 42 -21.93 -2.86 -4.35
C LEU A 42 -23.37 -3.33 -4.16
N PHE A 43 -24.27 -3.01 -5.09
CA PHE A 43 -25.63 -3.53 -5.07
C PHE A 43 -25.66 -5.07 -5.19
N ILE A 44 -24.92 -5.66 -6.13
CA ILE A 44 -24.83 -7.11 -6.29
C ILE A 44 -24.22 -7.76 -5.03
N LEU A 45 -23.10 -7.22 -4.55
CA LEU A 45 -22.41 -7.74 -3.37
C LEU A 45 -23.28 -7.65 -2.12
N SER A 46 -24.14 -6.64 -2.00
CA SER A 46 -25.09 -6.51 -0.87
C SER A 46 -26.06 -7.69 -0.74
N LYS A 47 -26.28 -8.44 -1.83
CA LYS A 47 -27.07 -9.68 -1.83
C LYS A 47 -26.28 -10.92 -1.38
N ILE A 48 -24.95 -10.84 -1.37
CA ILE A 48 -24.04 -11.96 -1.08
C ILE A 48 -23.47 -11.86 0.34
N SER A 49 -23.05 -10.66 0.75
CA SER A 49 -22.40 -10.41 2.03
C SER A 49 -23.19 -9.40 2.87
N LYS A 50 -23.11 -9.53 4.19
CA LYS A 50 -23.61 -8.51 5.13
C LYS A 50 -22.61 -7.36 5.22
N GLN A 51 -23.12 -6.17 5.57
CA GLN A 51 -22.32 -4.97 5.85
C GLN A 51 -21.34 -4.58 4.72
N VAL A 52 -21.75 -4.75 3.46
CA VAL A 52 -20.88 -4.51 2.29
C VAL A 52 -20.34 -3.09 2.24
N LEU A 53 -21.13 -2.09 2.62
CA LEU A 53 -20.64 -0.70 2.67
C LEU A 53 -19.49 -0.51 3.66
N LEU A 54 -19.54 -1.15 4.82
CA LEU A 54 -18.48 -1.06 5.82
C LEU A 54 -17.23 -1.81 5.38
N ARG A 55 -17.40 -3.00 4.78
CA ARG A 55 -16.31 -3.76 4.15
C ARG A 55 -15.64 -2.96 3.03
N TYR A 56 -16.45 -2.33 2.18
CA TYR A 56 -15.99 -1.45 1.12
C TYR A 56 -15.19 -0.29 1.68
N PHE A 57 -15.70 0.39 2.70
CA PHE A 57 -14.99 1.50 3.35
C PHE A 57 -13.63 1.07 3.92
N ILE A 58 -13.51 -0.11 4.52
CA ILE A 58 -12.24 -0.66 5.00
C ILE A 58 -11.26 -0.91 3.85
N VAL A 59 -11.72 -1.52 2.76
CA VAL A 59 -10.88 -1.72 1.56
C VAL A 59 -10.44 -0.36 1.01
N THR A 60 -11.36 0.60 0.89
CA THR A 60 -11.07 1.98 0.46
C THR A 60 -10.02 2.65 1.33
N ILE A 61 -10.09 2.50 2.66
CA ILE A 61 -9.04 3.00 3.55
C ILE A 61 -7.69 2.32 3.25
N GLY A 62 -7.67 1.00 3.08
CA GLY A 62 -6.43 0.28 2.77
C GLY A 62 -5.81 0.72 1.43
N VAL A 63 -6.63 0.89 0.39
CA VAL A 63 -6.21 1.42 -0.92
C VAL A 63 -5.75 2.87 -0.80
N LEU A 64 -6.48 3.72 -0.09
CA LEU A 64 -6.13 5.13 0.08
C LEU A 64 -4.82 5.31 0.85
N ILE A 65 -4.60 4.52 1.92
CA ILE A 65 -3.34 4.50 2.67
C ILE A 65 -2.18 4.19 1.72
N PHE A 66 -2.34 3.18 0.86
CA PHE A 66 -1.35 2.87 -0.14
C PHE A 66 -1.18 4.03 -1.13
N GLU A 67 -2.25 4.52 -1.74
CA GLU A 67 -2.16 5.55 -2.78
C GLU A 67 -1.55 6.86 -2.29
N VAL A 68 -1.86 7.30 -1.07
CA VAL A 68 -1.24 8.48 -0.46
C VAL A 68 0.25 8.26 -0.27
N PHE A 69 0.63 7.06 0.16
CA PHE A 69 2.01 6.76 0.46
C PHE A 69 2.87 6.61 -0.81
N THR A 70 2.34 5.95 -1.84
CA THR A 70 3.04 5.76 -3.12
C THR A 70 2.70 6.84 -4.16
N ALA A 71 2.04 7.93 -3.74
CA ALA A 71 1.73 9.08 -4.59
C ALA A 71 2.93 9.59 -5.42
N PRO A 72 4.16 9.68 -4.88
CA PRO A 72 5.32 10.11 -5.67
C PRO A 72 5.73 9.18 -6.81
N MET A 73 5.23 7.95 -6.85
CA MET A 73 5.60 6.97 -7.87
C MET A 73 4.86 7.18 -9.20
N TRP A 74 3.79 7.96 -9.19
CA TRP A 74 2.96 8.16 -10.37
C TRP A 74 2.52 9.61 -10.51
N ASN A 75 2.15 9.96 -11.74
CA ASN A 75 1.52 11.22 -12.05
C ASN A 75 0.13 10.91 -12.61
N ASN A 76 -0.90 11.51 -12.04
CA ASN A 76 -2.26 11.39 -12.56
C ASN A 76 -2.64 12.69 -13.28
N PHE A 77 -3.17 12.55 -14.50
CA PHE A 77 -3.51 13.66 -15.38
C PHE A 77 -4.98 13.58 -15.79
N LYS A 78 -5.51 14.74 -16.20
CA LYS A 78 -6.76 14.90 -16.94
C LYS A 78 -8.04 14.39 -16.27
N LEU A 79 -7.95 13.73 -15.11
CA LEU A 79 -9.08 13.62 -14.19
C LEU A 79 -9.36 15.05 -13.72
N GLY A 80 -10.62 15.50 -13.75
CA GLY A 80 -10.95 16.90 -13.45
C GLY A 80 -10.42 17.32 -12.06
N TRP A 81 -10.31 18.63 -11.78
CA TRP A 81 -9.80 19.10 -10.48
C TRP A 81 -10.57 18.54 -9.27
N TRP A 82 -11.83 18.14 -9.45
CA TRP A 82 -12.68 17.48 -8.46
C TRP A 82 -12.29 16.04 -8.13
N ALA A 83 -11.52 15.38 -8.99
CA ALA A 83 -11.19 13.96 -8.86
C ALA A 83 -10.05 13.68 -7.86
N TYR A 84 -9.28 14.70 -7.49
CA TYR A 84 -8.10 14.57 -6.62
C TYR A 84 -8.44 14.74 -5.14
N VAL A 85 -7.91 13.86 -4.31
CA VAL A 85 -8.03 13.91 -2.84
C VAL A 85 -6.81 14.57 -2.22
N TYR A 86 -5.63 14.15 -2.66
CA TYR A 86 -4.36 14.64 -2.15
C TYR A 86 -3.30 14.58 -3.25
N LYS A 87 -2.79 15.73 -3.69
CA LYS A 87 -1.82 15.83 -4.80
C LYS A 87 -2.33 15.05 -6.02
N ASP A 88 -1.65 13.97 -6.40
CA ASP A 88 -1.99 13.11 -7.53
C ASP A 88 -2.87 11.92 -7.15
N VAL A 89 -3.24 11.73 -5.88
CA VAL A 89 -4.18 10.68 -5.46
C VAL A 89 -5.59 11.06 -5.87
N THR A 90 -6.31 10.15 -6.55
CA THR A 90 -7.65 10.42 -7.07
C THR A 90 -8.69 9.49 -6.48
N TRP A 91 -9.81 10.03 -5.99
CA TRP A 91 -10.86 9.19 -5.39
C TRP A 91 -11.51 8.28 -6.43
N VAL A 92 -11.53 8.66 -7.71
CA VAL A 92 -12.08 7.85 -8.81
C VAL A 92 -11.30 6.54 -8.93
N LEU A 93 -9.96 6.60 -8.97
CA LEU A 93 -9.15 5.39 -9.01
C LEU A 93 -9.27 4.61 -7.69
N THR A 94 -9.24 5.29 -6.53
CA THR A 94 -9.40 4.65 -5.22
C THR A 94 -10.69 3.81 -5.15
N ILE A 95 -11.84 4.34 -5.60
CA ILE A 95 -13.12 3.61 -5.58
C ILE A 95 -13.13 2.45 -6.59
N GLY A 96 -12.51 2.63 -7.75
CA GLY A 96 -12.38 1.58 -8.77
C GLY A 96 -11.59 0.39 -8.26
N TRP A 97 -10.40 0.64 -7.71
CA TRP A 97 -9.55 -0.40 -7.11
C TRP A 97 -10.23 -1.10 -5.93
N SER A 98 -10.87 -0.32 -5.06
CA SER A 98 -11.56 -0.86 -3.88
C SER A 98 -12.73 -1.78 -4.26
N THR A 99 -13.49 -1.39 -5.28
CA THR A 99 -14.58 -2.20 -5.83
C THR A 99 -14.05 -3.49 -6.43
N LEU A 100 -12.97 -3.42 -7.21
CA LEU A 100 -12.36 -4.58 -7.85
C LEU A 100 -11.86 -5.60 -6.81
N ILE A 101 -11.13 -5.12 -5.78
CA ILE A 101 -10.61 -5.92 -4.68
C ILE A 101 -11.76 -6.56 -3.89
N LEU A 102 -12.73 -5.76 -3.42
CA LEU A 102 -13.82 -6.27 -2.61
C LEU A 102 -14.68 -7.29 -3.38
N SER A 103 -14.98 -7.01 -4.65
CA SER A 103 -15.76 -7.92 -5.50
C SER A 103 -15.06 -9.25 -5.64
N THR A 104 -13.76 -9.22 -5.97
CA THR A 104 -12.96 -10.44 -6.16
C THR A 104 -12.90 -11.28 -4.87
N VAL A 105 -12.56 -10.65 -3.74
CA VAL A 105 -12.46 -11.37 -2.46
C VAL A 105 -13.82 -11.94 -2.05
N THR A 106 -14.90 -11.16 -2.16
CA THR A 106 -16.25 -11.61 -1.79
C THR A 106 -16.75 -12.76 -2.66
N LEU A 107 -16.53 -12.69 -3.98
CA LEU A 107 -16.92 -13.75 -4.90
C LEU A 107 -16.12 -15.02 -4.67
N ILE A 108 -14.80 -14.92 -4.48
CA ILE A 108 -13.97 -16.10 -4.20
C ILE A 108 -14.34 -16.72 -2.84
N ASP A 109 -14.55 -15.92 -1.80
CA ASP A 109 -15.03 -16.43 -0.50
C ASP A 109 -16.37 -17.16 -0.64
N LYS A 110 -17.28 -16.65 -1.49
CA LYS A 110 -18.59 -17.24 -1.72
C LYS A 110 -18.53 -18.56 -2.51
N PHE A 111 -17.81 -18.58 -3.64
CA PHE A 111 -17.79 -19.71 -4.56
C PHE A 111 -16.80 -20.81 -4.13
N PHE A 112 -15.73 -20.44 -3.43
CA PHE A 112 -14.68 -21.35 -2.98
C PHE A 112 -14.64 -21.49 -1.46
N ALA A 113 -15.80 -21.44 -0.80
CA ALA A 113 -15.92 -21.48 0.66
C ALA A 113 -15.28 -22.72 1.33
N LYS A 114 -15.07 -23.81 0.58
CA LYS A 114 -14.44 -25.06 1.08
C LYS A 114 -12.90 -25.02 1.05
N LEU A 115 -12.30 -24.06 0.35
CA LEU A 115 -10.85 -23.95 0.26
C LEU A 115 -10.27 -23.35 1.55
N LYS A 116 -9.06 -23.78 1.90
CA LYS A 116 -8.30 -23.20 3.02
C LYS A 116 -7.98 -21.74 2.74
N GLU A 117 -7.82 -20.93 3.79
CA GLU A 117 -7.61 -19.48 3.61
C GLU A 117 -6.39 -19.15 2.73
N TRP A 118 -5.29 -19.89 2.86
CA TRP A 118 -4.10 -19.66 2.03
C TRP A 118 -4.34 -19.95 0.53
N GLN A 119 -5.21 -20.92 0.21
CA GLN A 119 -5.58 -21.24 -1.16
C GLN A 119 -6.46 -20.14 -1.75
N LYS A 120 -7.45 -19.67 -0.97
CA LYS A 120 -8.27 -18.53 -1.37
C LYS A 120 -7.42 -17.27 -1.53
N PHE A 121 -6.44 -17.05 -0.66
CA PHE A 121 -5.50 -15.93 -0.77
C PHE A 121 -4.72 -15.99 -2.09
N GLY A 122 -4.17 -17.15 -2.45
CA GLY A 122 -3.53 -17.36 -3.75
C GLY A 122 -4.47 -17.07 -4.93
N LEU A 123 -5.74 -17.51 -4.86
CA LEU A 123 -6.74 -17.21 -5.87
C LEU A 123 -7.07 -15.71 -5.96
N TYR A 124 -7.18 -15.01 -4.83
CA TYR A 124 -7.37 -13.55 -4.82
C TYR A 124 -6.22 -12.88 -5.58
N LEU A 125 -4.96 -13.25 -5.25
CA LEU A 125 -3.78 -12.66 -5.87
C LEU A 125 -3.71 -12.92 -7.36
N ILE A 126 -3.92 -14.17 -7.81
CA ILE A 126 -3.87 -14.51 -9.24
C ILE A 126 -4.92 -13.72 -10.02
N LEU A 127 -6.18 -13.77 -9.56
CA LEU A 127 -7.28 -13.12 -10.28
C LEU A 127 -7.12 -11.59 -10.26
N LEU A 128 -6.79 -11.01 -9.11
CA LEU A 128 -6.59 -9.57 -9.03
C LEU A 128 -5.35 -9.09 -9.77
N THR A 129 -4.27 -9.87 -9.84
CA THR A 129 -3.10 -9.50 -10.63
C THR A 129 -3.49 -9.34 -12.09
N ILE A 130 -4.24 -10.29 -12.66
CA ILE A 130 -4.74 -10.20 -14.04
C ILE A 130 -5.66 -8.97 -14.21
N LEU A 131 -6.64 -8.81 -13.33
CA LEU A 131 -7.63 -7.73 -13.45
C LEU A 131 -7.00 -6.34 -13.28
N VAL A 132 -6.11 -6.17 -12.30
CA VAL A 132 -5.40 -4.90 -12.06
C VAL A 132 -4.43 -4.61 -13.19
N PHE A 133 -3.76 -5.61 -13.75
CA PHE A 133 -2.88 -5.42 -14.91
C PHE A 133 -3.66 -4.89 -16.13
N ILE A 134 -4.84 -5.46 -16.40
CA ILE A 134 -5.73 -4.98 -17.48
C ILE A 134 -6.21 -3.55 -17.19
N ALA A 135 -6.67 -3.28 -15.97
CA ALA A 135 -7.15 -1.96 -15.59
C ALA A 135 -6.05 -0.89 -15.67
N GLU A 136 -4.85 -1.20 -15.18
CA GLU A 136 -3.68 -0.31 -15.27
C GLU A 136 -3.32 -0.04 -16.75
N SER A 137 -3.37 -1.05 -17.62
CA SER A 137 -3.16 -0.88 -19.06
C SER A 137 -4.16 0.12 -19.67
N VAL A 138 -5.44 0.05 -19.28
CA VAL A 138 -6.47 0.99 -19.72
C VAL A 138 -6.18 2.40 -19.21
N VAL A 139 -5.85 2.55 -17.93
CA VAL A 139 -5.57 3.87 -17.30
C VAL A 139 -4.34 4.53 -17.95
N LEU A 140 -3.27 3.76 -18.20
CA LEU A 140 -2.09 4.23 -18.93
C LEU A 140 -2.41 4.56 -20.40
N GLY A 141 -3.20 3.71 -21.07
CA GLY A 141 -3.59 3.90 -22.47
C GLY A 141 -4.46 5.14 -22.71
N LEU A 142 -5.30 5.50 -21.74
CA LEU A 142 -6.07 6.75 -21.75
C LEU A 142 -5.21 7.98 -21.37
N GLY A 143 -3.98 7.77 -20.92
CA GLY A 143 -3.09 8.81 -20.41
C GLY A 143 -3.63 9.47 -19.14
N ILE A 144 -4.39 8.71 -18.34
CA ILE A 144 -4.86 9.13 -17.01
C ILE A 144 -3.72 9.03 -15.99
N ARG A 145 -2.82 8.07 -16.16
CA ARG A 145 -1.67 7.85 -15.27
C ARG A 145 -0.39 7.73 -16.07
N SER A 146 0.73 8.14 -15.48
CA SER A 146 2.07 7.74 -15.91
C SER A 146 2.95 7.44 -14.69
N TYR A 147 4.09 6.78 -14.94
CA TYR A 147 5.10 6.54 -13.93
C TYR A 147 6.02 7.76 -13.75
N SER A 148 6.49 7.96 -12.51
CA SER A 148 7.52 8.95 -12.18
C SER A 148 8.86 8.61 -12.85
N PRO A 149 9.76 9.59 -13.05
CA PRO A 149 11.10 9.33 -13.57
C PRO A 149 11.87 8.29 -12.76
N GLU A 150 11.73 8.30 -11.44
CA GLU A 150 12.38 7.36 -10.55
C GLU A 150 11.89 5.93 -10.80
N VAL A 151 10.57 5.73 -10.91
CA VAL A 151 10.02 4.42 -11.31
C VAL A 151 10.54 4.02 -12.68
N LEU A 152 10.48 4.90 -13.68
CA LEU A 152 10.95 4.59 -15.05
C LEU A 152 12.42 4.17 -15.09
N ASN A 153 13.28 4.80 -14.28
CA ASN A 153 14.70 4.48 -14.19
C ASN A 153 14.97 3.11 -13.54
N THR A 154 14.01 2.60 -12.77
CA THR A 154 14.09 1.26 -12.17
C THR A 154 13.52 0.15 -13.06
N LEU A 155 12.94 0.48 -14.22
CA LEU A 155 12.36 -0.53 -15.13
C LEU A 155 13.44 -1.15 -16.01
N VAL A 156 13.30 -2.44 -16.33
CA VAL A 156 14.13 -3.17 -17.30
C VAL A 156 13.80 -2.76 -18.74
N GLY A 157 12.67 -2.08 -18.96
CA GLY A 157 12.26 -1.53 -20.25
C GLY A 157 11.37 -2.46 -21.09
N TYR A 158 10.94 -3.61 -20.55
CA TYR A 158 9.96 -4.48 -21.18
C TYR A 158 8.53 -4.10 -20.75
N TYR A 159 7.64 -3.95 -21.72
CA TYR A 159 6.25 -3.57 -21.51
C TYR A 159 5.29 -4.58 -22.15
N ILE A 160 4.20 -4.89 -21.45
CA ILE A 160 3.08 -5.69 -21.94
C ILE A 160 1.83 -4.83 -21.83
N PHE A 161 1.19 -4.52 -22.97
CA PHE A 161 0.04 -3.58 -23.03
C PHE A 161 0.31 -2.23 -22.34
N ASN A 162 1.47 -1.62 -22.58
CA ASN A 162 1.95 -0.38 -21.95
C ASN A 162 2.24 -0.44 -20.44
N VAL A 163 2.02 -1.57 -19.78
CA VAL A 163 2.37 -1.78 -18.37
C VAL A 163 3.76 -2.44 -18.31
N PRO A 164 4.69 -1.94 -17.49
CA PRO A 164 5.99 -2.57 -17.31
C PRO A 164 5.87 -3.98 -16.74
N ILE A 165 6.80 -4.88 -17.11
CA ILE A 165 6.81 -6.27 -16.64
C ILE A 165 6.96 -6.37 -15.11
N GLU A 166 7.61 -5.38 -14.50
CA GLU A 166 7.73 -5.25 -13.05
C GLU A 166 6.36 -5.18 -12.36
N GLY A 167 5.33 -4.70 -13.06
CA GLY A 167 3.95 -4.74 -12.60
C GLY A 167 3.50 -6.14 -12.19
N LEU A 168 4.04 -7.21 -12.79
CA LEU A 168 3.70 -8.60 -12.45
C LEU A 168 4.10 -9.00 -11.03
N TYR A 169 5.12 -8.37 -10.44
CA TYR A 169 5.49 -8.62 -9.04
C TYR A 169 5.05 -7.49 -8.10
N TYR A 170 4.98 -6.25 -8.58
CA TYR A 170 4.51 -5.12 -7.76
C TYR A 170 3.03 -5.25 -7.40
N ILE A 171 2.18 -5.60 -8.37
CA ILE A 171 0.74 -5.74 -8.18
C ILE A 171 0.41 -6.78 -7.08
N PRO A 172 0.88 -8.04 -7.14
CA PRO A 172 0.54 -9.02 -6.09
C PRO A 172 1.09 -8.63 -4.72
N VAL A 173 2.23 -7.93 -4.64
CA VAL A 173 2.79 -7.42 -3.38
C VAL A 173 1.88 -6.37 -2.75
N PHE A 174 1.49 -5.36 -3.52
CA PHE A 174 0.53 -4.33 -3.08
C PHE A 174 -0.80 -4.95 -2.65
N ILE A 175 -1.37 -5.81 -3.49
CA ILE A 175 -2.67 -6.42 -3.25
C ILE A 175 -2.62 -7.33 -2.02
N SER A 176 -1.51 -8.01 -1.77
CA SER A 176 -1.33 -8.81 -0.55
C SER A 176 -1.49 -7.97 0.71
N LEU A 177 -0.87 -6.79 0.76
CA LEU A 177 -0.96 -5.89 1.91
C LEU A 177 -2.38 -5.36 2.11
N VAL A 178 -3.06 -4.93 1.04
CA VAL A 178 -4.43 -4.40 1.12
C VAL A 178 -5.45 -5.48 1.46
N ILE A 179 -5.36 -6.67 0.87
CA ILE A 179 -6.26 -7.78 1.21
C ILE A 179 -6.08 -8.18 2.66
N SER A 180 -4.84 -8.29 3.15
CA SER A 180 -4.62 -8.64 4.55
C SER A 180 -5.07 -7.54 5.51
N PHE A 181 -4.94 -6.26 5.13
CA PHE A 181 -5.58 -5.16 5.85
C PHE A 181 -7.09 -5.36 5.95
N TYR A 182 -7.76 -5.58 4.82
CA TYR A 182 -9.19 -5.85 4.78
C TYR A 182 -9.59 -7.07 5.63
N LYS A 183 -8.89 -8.20 5.48
CA LYS A 183 -9.19 -9.46 6.20
C LYS A 183 -8.95 -9.34 7.70
N TYR A 184 -7.90 -8.63 8.12
CA TYR A 184 -7.64 -8.33 9.53
C TYR A 184 -8.81 -7.59 10.17
N TRP A 185 -9.34 -6.56 9.51
CA TRP A 185 -10.52 -5.84 9.98
C TRP A 185 -11.82 -6.64 9.82
N GLY A 186 -11.88 -7.56 8.86
CA GLY A 186 -12.96 -8.53 8.71
C GLY A 186 -13.20 -9.34 9.99
N PHE A 187 -12.15 -9.79 10.67
CA PHE A 187 -12.26 -10.51 11.95
C PHE A 187 -13.02 -9.71 13.02
N MET A 188 -12.84 -8.39 13.04
CA MET A 188 -13.52 -7.50 13.97
C MET A 188 -14.97 -7.25 13.57
N LEU A 189 -15.23 -7.08 12.27
CA LEU A 189 -16.59 -6.89 11.74
C LEU A 189 -17.48 -8.11 11.98
N ASP A 190 -16.93 -9.29 11.75
CA ASP A 190 -17.64 -10.55 11.87
C ASP A 190 -17.71 -11.07 13.32
N LYS A 191 -17.12 -10.30 14.27
CA LYS A 191 -17.03 -10.63 15.70
C LYS A 191 -16.52 -12.04 15.94
N GLU A 192 -15.55 -12.45 15.14
CA GLU A 192 -15.09 -13.82 15.18
C GLU A 192 -14.30 -14.08 16.47
N PRO A 193 -14.52 -15.22 17.14
CA PRO A 193 -13.74 -15.57 18.31
C PRO A 193 -12.30 -15.86 17.90
N ILE A 194 -11.36 -15.08 18.45
CA ILE A 194 -9.92 -15.29 18.27
C ILE A 194 -9.37 -15.89 19.55
N ILE A 195 -8.87 -17.11 19.46
CA ILE A 195 -8.34 -17.83 20.62
C ILE A 195 -6.91 -17.35 20.87
N PRO A 196 -6.60 -16.83 22.08
CA PRO A 196 -5.23 -16.47 22.43
C PRO A 196 -4.37 -17.73 22.56
N ILE A 197 -3.27 -17.81 21.80
CA ILE A 197 -2.34 -18.93 21.87
C ILE A 197 -1.29 -18.69 22.96
N LYS A 198 -1.15 -19.66 23.88
CA LYS A 198 -0.14 -19.63 24.96
C LYS A 198 1.31 -19.73 24.45
N ARG A 199 1.57 -20.59 23.45
CA ARG A 199 2.92 -20.80 22.89
C ARG A 199 2.95 -20.44 21.41
N ARG A 200 3.56 -19.30 21.10
CA ARG A 200 3.68 -18.79 19.72
C ARG A 200 4.82 -19.47 19.00
N ALA A 201 4.61 -19.78 17.72
CA ALA A 201 5.66 -20.26 16.84
C ALA A 201 6.55 -19.08 16.42
N TRP A 202 7.48 -18.71 17.31
CA TRP A 202 8.34 -17.53 17.20
C TRP A 202 8.98 -17.37 15.81
N LEU A 203 9.59 -18.44 15.29
CA LEU A 203 10.27 -18.43 13.99
C LEU A 203 9.30 -18.19 12.82
N ARG A 204 8.11 -18.79 12.87
CA ARG A 204 7.06 -18.60 11.84
C ARG A 204 6.58 -17.15 11.85
N ASN A 205 6.34 -16.58 13.02
CA ASN A 205 5.90 -15.20 13.17
C ASN A 205 6.97 -14.20 12.70
N LEU A 206 8.25 -14.48 13.00
CA LEU A 206 9.38 -13.72 12.48
C LEU A 206 9.47 -13.81 10.95
N ALA A 207 9.25 -14.98 10.36
CA ALA A 207 9.23 -15.16 8.90
C ALA A 207 8.07 -14.40 8.23
N ILE A 208 6.88 -14.38 8.84
CA ILE A 208 5.75 -13.59 8.35
C ILE A 208 6.08 -12.08 8.43
N ALA A 209 6.70 -11.63 9.52
CA ALA A 209 7.16 -10.25 9.65
C ALA A 209 8.21 -9.90 8.59
N PHE A 210 9.16 -10.79 8.33
CA PHE A 210 10.13 -10.65 7.24
C PHE A 210 9.43 -10.45 5.90
N ILE A 211 8.46 -11.30 5.54
CA ILE A 211 7.73 -11.19 4.27
C ILE A 211 6.96 -9.86 4.19
N GLY A 212 6.24 -9.49 5.25
CA GLY A 212 5.45 -8.25 5.26
C GLY A 212 6.31 -6.99 5.12
N VAL A 213 7.45 -6.93 5.80
CA VAL A 213 8.40 -5.82 5.67
C VAL A 213 9.08 -5.83 4.31
N PHE A 214 9.49 -7.01 3.81
CA PHE A 214 10.12 -7.12 2.50
C PHE A 214 9.18 -6.69 1.37
N PHE A 215 7.90 -7.03 1.45
CA PHE A 215 6.86 -6.55 0.54
C PHE A 215 6.75 -5.03 0.54
N PHE A 216 6.81 -4.42 1.72
CA PHE A 216 6.82 -2.97 1.84
C PHE A 216 8.10 -2.35 1.25
N GLU A 217 9.29 -2.89 1.55
CA GLU A 217 10.56 -2.39 0.99
C GLU A 217 10.59 -2.51 -0.54
N LEU A 218 10.09 -3.61 -1.09
CA LEU A 218 9.96 -3.78 -2.54
C LEU A 218 9.06 -2.70 -3.14
N MET A 219 7.95 -2.38 -2.48
CA MET A 219 6.96 -1.41 -2.94
C MET A 219 7.51 0.02 -3.01
N ILE A 220 8.45 0.39 -2.14
CA ILE A 220 8.97 1.76 -1.99
C ILE A 220 10.34 1.96 -2.60
N GLU A 221 10.94 0.89 -3.11
CA GLU A 221 12.27 0.90 -3.71
C GLU A 221 12.46 2.06 -4.70
N PRO A 222 11.51 2.38 -5.59
CA PRO A 222 11.68 3.49 -6.52
C PRO A 222 11.62 4.88 -5.88
N MET A 223 11.12 5.01 -4.65
CA MET A 223 10.95 6.30 -3.97
C MET A 223 12.14 6.68 -3.10
N VAL A 224 12.95 5.69 -2.71
CA VAL A 224 13.95 5.84 -1.66
C VAL A 224 15.24 5.14 -2.08
N VAL A 225 16.33 5.90 -2.06
CA VAL A 225 17.68 5.37 -2.21
C VAL A 225 18.26 5.14 -0.82
N ASN A 226 18.59 3.90 -0.49
CA ASN A 226 19.37 3.60 0.71
C ASN A 226 20.86 3.73 0.37
N ALA A 227 21.54 4.71 0.95
CA ALA A 227 22.92 5.05 0.64
C ALA A 227 23.86 4.78 1.82
N LYS A 228 25.18 4.82 1.56
CA LYS A 228 26.24 4.73 2.59
C LYS A 228 26.24 3.45 3.44
N LEU A 229 25.50 2.41 3.03
CA LEU A 229 25.58 1.10 3.66
C LEU A 229 26.68 0.26 3.01
N PRO A 230 27.21 -0.77 3.71
CA PRO A 230 28.15 -1.69 3.10
C PRO A 230 27.53 -2.36 1.86
N SER A 231 28.29 -2.45 0.76
CA SER A 231 27.80 -3.01 -0.51
C SER A 231 27.28 -4.45 -0.39
N TRP A 232 27.85 -5.25 0.52
CA TRP A 232 27.39 -6.61 0.80
C TRP A 232 26.01 -6.68 1.46
N SER A 233 25.49 -5.56 1.97
CA SER A 233 24.20 -5.53 2.65
C SER A 233 23.00 -5.44 1.71
N TYR A 234 23.22 -5.07 0.44
CA TYR A 234 22.17 -4.90 -0.55
C TYR A 234 21.76 -6.26 -1.13
N VAL A 235 20.46 -6.56 -1.08
CA VAL A 235 19.90 -7.83 -1.57
C VAL A 235 19.22 -7.64 -2.92
N TYR A 236 18.57 -6.50 -3.11
CA TYR A 236 17.89 -6.16 -4.36
C TYR A 236 17.95 -4.65 -4.57
N ARG A 237 18.76 -4.21 -5.53
CA ARG A 237 18.98 -2.77 -5.82
C ARG A 237 19.29 -2.00 -4.54
N ASP A 238 18.42 -1.09 -4.15
CA ASP A 238 18.58 -0.25 -2.96
C ASP A 238 18.06 -0.91 -1.66
N ILE A 239 17.49 -2.11 -1.71
CA ILE A 239 17.00 -2.81 -0.51
C ILE A 239 18.17 -3.46 0.25
N SER A 240 18.46 -2.96 1.45
CA SER A 240 19.50 -3.50 2.34
C SER A 240 18.93 -4.38 3.45
N PHE A 241 19.45 -5.60 3.62
CA PHE A 241 19.01 -6.50 4.68
C PHE A 241 19.30 -5.98 6.09
N LEU A 242 20.27 -5.07 6.25
CA LEU A 242 20.55 -4.44 7.54
C LEU A 242 19.38 -3.55 7.96
N MET A 243 18.96 -2.64 7.08
CA MET A 243 17.82 -1.76 7.32
C MET A 243 16.52 -2.56 7.43
N THR A 244 16.25 -3.45 6.48
CA THR A 244 15.08 -4.35 6.52
C THR A 244 15.06 -5.16 7.81
N GLY A 245 16.22 -5.65 8.27
CA GLY A 245 16.37 -6.38 9.52
C GLY A 245 15.97 -5.55 10.75
N PHE A 246 16.35 -4.28 10.82
CA PHE A 246 15.90 -3.38 11.88
C PHE A 246 14.38 -3.21 11.89
N TRP A 247 13.76 -2.98 10.74
CA TRP A 247 12.30 -2.84 10.63
C TRP A 247 11.57 -4.11 11.06
N ILE A 248 12.07 -5.27 10.64
CA ILE A 248 11.52 -6.57 11.05
C ILE A 248 11.59 -6.70 12.56
N LEU A 249 12.76 -6.44 13.17
CA LEU A 249 12.94 -6.56 14.62
C LEU A 249 12.01 -5.61 15.38
N ILE A 250 11.88 -4.35 14.95
CA ILE A 250 10.99 -3.37 15.60
C ILE A 250 9.54 -3.85 15.55
N ILE A 251 9.02 -4.21 14.38
CA ILE A 251 7.62 -4.61 14.21
C ILE A 251 7.34 -5.93 14.94
N TRP A 252 8.24 -6.90 14.79
CA TRP A 252 8.14 -8.20 15.43
C TRP A 252 8.20 -8.09 16.97
N LEU A 253 9.11 -7.29 17.53
CA LEU A 253 9.14 -7.04 18.98
C LEU A 253 7.90 -6.27 19.45
N SER A 254 7.49 -5.23 18.74
CA SER A 254 6.33 -4.40 19.10
C SER A 254 5.04 -5.22 19.21
N THR A 255 4.78 -6.08 18.21
CA THR A 255 3.62 -6.98 18.20
C THR A 255 3.66 -7.99 19.34
N ASN A 256 4.84 -8.57 19.63
CA ASN A 256 4.98 -9.51 20.75
C ASN A 256 4.87 -8.86 22.13
N VAL A 257 5.40 -7.65 22.32
CA VAL A 257 5.30 -6.90 23.58
C VAL A 257 3.84 -6.58 23.88
N VAL A 258 3.13 -5.98 22.92
CA VAL A 258 1.71 -5.65 23.09
C VAL A 258 0.89 -6.90 23.34
N ASP A 259 1.11 -7.98 22.60
CA ASP A 259 0.37 -9.21 22.85
C ASP A 259 0.73 -9.90 24.17
N LYS A 260 1.95 -9.76 24.68
CA LYS A 260 2.34 -10.37 25.96
C LYS A 260 1.68 -9.64 27.13
N TYR A 261 1.68 -8.31 27.11
CA TYR A 261 1.25 -7.51 28.26
C TYR A 261 -0.19 -6.99 28.14
N LEU A 262 -0.71 -6.83 26.92
CA LEU A 262 -1.98 -6.15 26.63
C LEU A 262 -2.97 -7.06 25.89
N ILE A 263 -2.86 -8.39 26.08
CA ILE A 263 -3.73 -9.39 25.42
C ILE A 263 -5.21 -9.26 25.77
N HIS A 264 -5.51 -8.65 26.93
CA HIS A 264 -6.87 -8.47 27.45
C HIS A 264 -7.65 -7.37 26.72
N TYR A 265 -6.96 -6.50 25.96
CA TYR A 265 -7.61 -5.50 25.13
C TYR A 265 -8.21 -6.12 23.85
N ASP A 266 -9.27 -5.49 23.34
CA ASP A 266 -9.87 -5.88 22.08
C ASP A 266 -8.89 -5.69 20.90
N LEU A 267 -9.20 -6.29 19.75
CA LEU A 267 -8.32 -6.26 18.58
C LEU A 267 -8.06 -4.84 18.06
N ARG A 268 -9.02 -3.93 18.23
CA ARG A 268 -8.92 -2.53 17.80
C ARG A 268 -7.91 -1.79 18.65
N ALA A 269 -8.06 -1.84 19.97
CA ALA A 269 -7.12 -1.23 20.89
C ALA A 269 -5.72 -1.84 20.74
N ARG A 270 -5.61 -3.17 20.60
CA ARG A 270 -4.32 -3.82 20.33
C ARG A 270 -3.69 -3.36 19.03
N PHE A 271 -4.47 -3.17 17.96
CA PHE A 271 -3.96 -2.66 16.69
C PHE A 271 -3.37 -1.25 16.85
N LEU A 272 -4.09 -0.35 17.52
CA LEU A 272 -3.60 1.00 17.80
C LEU A 272 -2.34 0.98 18.68
N LEU A 273 -2.28 0.06 19.65
CA LEU A 273 -1.09 -0.14 20.48
C LEU A 273 0.09 -0.69 19.66
N TYR A 274 -0.12 -1.60 18.72
CA TYR A 274 0.96 -2.04 17.82
C TYR A 274 1.51 -0.87 17.01
N LEU A 275 0.63 -0.02 16.46
CA LEU A 275 1.02 1.17 15.70
C LEU A 275 1.77 2.17 16.57
N LEU A 276 1.30 2.43 17.79
CA LEU A 276 1.92 3.36 18.71
C LEU A 276 3.31 2.88 19.14
N VAL A 277 3.44 1.61 19.55
CA VAL A 277 4.72 1.04 19.98
C VAL A 277 5.70 0.98 18.81
N ALA A 278 5.29 0.44 17.67
CA ALA A 278 6.16 0.37 16.49
C ALA A 278 6.55 1.77 16.00
N GLY A 279 5.59 2.68 15.88
CA GLY A 279 5.82 4.07 15.45
C GLY A 279 6.77 4.83 16.38
N ALA A 280 6.70 4.60 17.69
CA ALA A 280 7.60 5.22 18.67
C ALA A 280 9.08 4.85 18.46
N PHE A 281 9.37 3.67 17.91
CA PHE A 281 10.73 3.27 17.54
C PHE A 281 11.08 3.60 16.09
N THR A 282 10.12 3.41 15.18
CA THR A 282 10.33 3.61 13.75
C THR A 282 10.59 5.06 13.40
N LEU A 283 9.85 6.02 13.98
CA LEU A 283 10.02 7.45 13.67
C LEU A 283 11.41 7.98 14.04
N PRO A 284 11.93 7.79 15.27
CA PRO A 284 13.30 8.21 15.60
C PRO A 284 14.36 7.54 14.73
N LEU A 285 14.23 6.23 14.45
CA LEU A 285 15.21 5.50 13.65
C LEU A 285 15.20 5.96 12.19
N GLU A 286 14.02 6.11 11.60
CA GLU A 286 13.87 6.63 10.23
C GLU A 286 14.46 8.04 10.12
N SER A 287 14.16 8.88 11.12
CA SER A 287 14.73 10.23 11.18
C SER A 287 16.25 10.21 11.27
N TRP A 288 16.81 9.30 12.07
CA TRP A 288 18.25 9.12 12.15
C TRP A 288 18.86 8.69 10.81
N PHE A 289 18.22 7.75 10.09
CA PHE A 289 18.68 7.34 8.76
C PHE A 289 18.64 8.48 7.74
N ILE A 290 17.60 9.31 7.76
CA ILE A 290 17.47 10.47 6.85
C ILE A 290 18.55 11.50 7.15
N ILE A 291 18.72 11.89 8.42
CA ILE A 291 19.69 12.92 8.84
C ILE A 291 21.13 12.54 8.47
N HIS A 292 21.49 11.26 8.60
CA HIS A 292 22.84 10.78 8.28
C HIS A 292 23.01 10.45 6.78
N GLY A 293 21.94 10.55 5.99
CA GLY A 293 21.94 10.24 4.56
C GLY A 293 22.11 8.76 4.27
N PHE A 294 21.68 7.89 5.19
CA PHE A 294 21.49 6.46 4.92
C PHE A 294 20.21 6.20 4.12
N ARG A 295 19.21 7.07 4.27
CA ARG A 295 17.95 7.01 3.53
C ARG A 295 17.67 8.35 2.85
N VAL A 296 17.60 8.35 1.53
CA VAL A 296 17.44 9.57 0.72
C VAL A 296 16.19 9.43 -0.16
N TYR A 297 15.25 10.35 -0.04
CA TYR A 297 14.05 10.37 -0.87
C TYR A 297 14.35 10.95 -2.26
N GLY A 298 13.73 10.37 -3.29
CA GLY A 298 13.85 10.83 -4.67
C GLY A 298 13.24 12.23 -4.91
N PRO A 299 13.64 12.92 -5.99
CA PRO A 299 13.12 14.25 -6.34
C PRO A 299 11.60 14.35 -6.38
N SER A 300 10.90 13.39 -6.98
CA SER A 300 9.43 13.35 -7.04
C SER A 300 8.79 13.24 -5.65
N ALA A 301 9.41 12.50 -4.73
CA ALA A 301 8.93 12.39 -3.36
C ALA A 301 9.12 13.70 -2.60
N VAL A 302 10.30 14.32 -2.72
CA VAL A 302 10.60 15.61 -2.08
C VAL A 302 9.71 16.73 -2.63
N ALA A 303 9.41 16.73 -3.93
CA ALA A 303 8.51 17.70 -4.56
C ALA A 303 7.06 17.62 -4.02
N ASN A 304 6.67 16.47 -3.45
CA ASN A 304 5.36 16.30 -2.83
C ASN A 304 5.31 16.77 -1.36
N PHE A 305 6.44 17.03 -0.72
CA PHE A 305 6.46 17.55 0.64
C PHE A 305 5.94 18.99 0.70
N THR A 306 5.25 19.32 1.78
CA THR A 306 4.71 20.67 2.05
C THR A 306 5.78 21.66 2.48
N GLY A 307 6.98 21.18 2.79
CA GLY A 307 8.09 21.98 3.32
C GLY A 307 8.05 22.15 4.84
N PHE A 308 7.04 21.60 5.53
CA PHE A 308 6.99 21.57 6.98
C PHE A 308 7.77 20.37 7.53
N ASN A 309 8.57 20.62 8.56
CA ASN A 309 9.29 19.59 9.29
C ASN A 309 8.70 19.38 10.70
N THR A 310 8.86 18.18 11.23
CA THR A 310 8.52 17.88 12.62
C THR A 310 9.44 18.67 13.56
N PRO A 311 8.93 19.20 14.69
CA PRO A 311 9.74 20.05 15.59
C PRO A 311 10.84 19.27 16.31
N ILE A 312 10.66 17.96 16.54
CA ILE A 312 11.58 17.13 17.33
C ILE A 312 12.64 16.48 16.45
N THR A 313 12.23 15.84 15.35
CA THR A 313 13.14 15.06 14.51
C THR A 313 13.61 15.79 13.25
N ASN A 314 13.06 16.98 12.96
CA ASN A 314 13.38 17.78 11.78
C ASN A 314 13.26 17.00 10.45
N VAL A 315 12.33 16.05 10.38
CA VAL A 315 11.99 15.33 9.14
C VAL A 315 10.70 15.89 8.54
N PRO A 316 10.47 15.76 7.22
CA PRO A 316 9.23 16.20 6.60
C PRO A 316 8.00 15.58 7.28
N VAL A 317 6.94 16.38 7.47
CA VAL A 317 5.71 15.92 8.13
C VAL A 317 5.06 14.75 7.37
N GLU A 318 5.18 14.71 6.05
CA GLU A 318 4.70 13.62 5.20
C GLU A 318 5.38 12.29 5.54
N VAL A 319 6.69 12.31 5.84
CA VAL A 319 7.42 11.11 6.27
C VAL A 319 6.87 10.65 7.62
N ALA A 320 6.72 11.56 8.59
CA ALA A 320 6.18 11.22 9.91
C ALA A 320 4.74 10.68 9.84
N PHE A 321 3.92 11.21 8.93
CA PHE A 321 2.55 10.74 8.68
C PHE A 321 2.51 9.39 7.92
N ALA A 322 3.44 9.16 7.01
CA ALA A 322 3.54 7.91 6.25
C ALA A 322 3.84 6.71 7.16
N ILE A 323 4.59 6.89 8.25
CA ILE A 323 4.97 5.82 9.19
C ILE A 323 3.78 5.02 9.71
N PRO A 324 2.81 5.61 10.43
CA PRO A 324 1.66 4.85 10.92
C PRO A 324 0.83 4.25 9.78
N CYS A 325 0.77 4.91 8.61
CA CYS A 325 0.07 4.43 7.43
C CYS A 325 0.64 3.11 6.91
N TYR A 326 1.94 3.04 6.63
CA TYR A 326 2.52 1.78 6.15
C TYR A 326 2.60 0.71 7.25
N LEU A 327 2.86 1.10 8.50
CA LEU A 327 2.82 0.17 9.62
C LEU A 327 1.44 -0.48 9.74
N ALA A 328 0.36 0.26 9.44
CA ALA A 328 -0.99 -0.31 9.45
C ALA A 328 -1.17 -1.43 8.43
N LEU A 329 -0.61 -1.30 7.22
CA LEU A 329 -0.64 -2.34 6.20
C LEU A 329 0.24 -3.55 6.59
N ILE A 330 1.48 -3.32 7.00
CA ILE A 330 2.43 -4.38 7.39
C ILE A 330 1.92 -5.14 8.61
N ILE A 331 1.50 -4.45 9.67
CA ILE A 331 1.00 -5.08 10.89
C ILE A 331 -0.27 -5.85 10.59
N SER A 332 -1.20 -5.31 9.80
CA SER A 332 -2.39 -6.06 9.40
C SER A 332 -2.05 -7.30 8.60
N PHE A 333 -1.07 -7.23 7.70
CA PHE A 333 -0.52 -8.39 7.00
C PHE A 333 -0.03 -9.46 7.97
N ILE A 334 0.85 -9.09 8.90
CA ILE A 334 1.41 -10.02 9.89
C ILE A 334 0.30 -10.65 10.72
N ARG A 335 -0.59 -9.82 11.29
CA ARG A 335 -1.65 -10.27 12.18
C ARG A 335 -2.70 -11.11 11.48
N CYS A 336 -3.05 -10.77 10.24
CA CYS A 336 -3.96 -11.55 9.43
C CYS A 336 -3.44 -12.99 9.27
N TRP A 337 -2.17 -13.15 8.90
CA TRP A 337 -1.58 -14.47 8.71
C TRP A 337 -1.35 -15.24 10.00
N GLU A 338 -0.87 -14.57 11.06
CA GLU A 338 -0.74 -15.20 12.36
C GLU A 338 -2.08 -15.75 12.86
N ILE A 339 -3.15 -14.93 12.84
CA ILE A 339 -4.50 -15.34 13.28
C ILE A 339 -4.99 -16.55 12.48
N ASN A 340 -4.87 -16.52 11.15
CA ASN A 340 -5.31 -17.61 10.29
C ASN A 340 -4.54 -18.92 10.54
N LEU A 341 -3.22 -18.84 10.71
CA LEU A 341 -2.38 -20.02 10.94
C LEU A 341 -2.55 -20.60 12.35
N ASP A 342 -2.84 -19.73 13.32
CA ASP A 342 -3.03 -20.10 14.72
C ASP A 342 -4.42 -20.67 15.00
N ASN A 343 -5.45 -20.14 14.34
CA ASN A 343 -6.83 -20.55 14.59
C ASN A 343 -7.34 -21.66 13.64
N LYS A 344 -6.44 -22.34 12.89
CA LYS A 344 -6.68 -23.48 11.97
C LYS A 344 -8.14 -23.62 11.52
N ARG A 345 -8.58 -22.71 10.64
CA ARG A 345 -9.92 -22.74 10.06
C ARG A 345 -9.93 -23.39 8.69
#